data_AF-A0A2H3KQ95-F1
#
_entry.id   AF-A0A2H3KQ95-F1
#
_cell.length_a   1.000
_cell.length_b   1.000
_cell.length_c   1.000
_cell.angle_alpha   90.00
_cell.angle_beta   90.00
_cell.angle_gamma   90.00
#
_symmetry.space_group_name_H-M   'P 1'
#
loop_
_entity.id
_entity.type
_entity.pdbx_description
1 polymer ?
#
loop_
_entity_poly.entity_id
_entity_poly.type
_entity_poly.pdbx_seq_one_letter_code
_entity_poly.pdbx_strand_id
1 'polypeptide(L)'
;MIPLAVIILPFLVLFTLLVIEVAERWLEVAMVEDALQQATRSAVQQLDYAAFARGEIELRGGAACQSVTVAQAQGTACAAILGVAAELFRTNLTSVRGLVASPASVTAQVRWTVLPAGGSCTYSNGVNVPTETTPLICAEVRPTMKGLVGWGTYTPLIIAADRLEPVTPLIY
;
A
#
# COMPACT_ATOMS: atom_id res chain seq x y z
N MET A 1 25.57 -45.15 23.40
CA MET A 1 25.05 -44.76 22.08
C MET A 1 24.06 -43.63 22.31
N ILE A 2 24.44 -42.37 22.05
CA ILE A 2 23.46 -41.28 22.07
C ILE A 2 22.51 -41.58 20.90
N PRO A 3 21.20 -41.77 21.15
CA PRO A 3 20.29 -42.09 20.06
C PRO A 3 20.30 -40.91 19.10
N LEU A 4 20.49 -41.18 17.81
CA LEU A 4 20.56 -40.19 16.72
C LEU A 4 19.46 -39.11 16.84
N ALA A 5 18.29 -39.48 17.37
CA ALA A 5 17.18 -38.58 17.70
C ALA A 5 17.57 -37.38 18.59
N VAL A 6 18.46 -37.54 19.57
CA VAL A 6 18.90 -36.45 20.47
C VAL A 6 19.70 -35.37 19.73
N ILE A 7 20.33 -35.74 18.61
CA ILE A 7 21.10 -34.81 17.76
C ILE A 7 20.20 -34.22 16.67
N ILE A 8 19.35 -35.04 16.06
CA ILE A 8 18.48 -34.60 14.94
C ILE A 8 17.35 -33.69 15.43
N LEU A 9 16.73 -34.00 16.57
CA LEU A 9 15.58 -33.24 17.07
C LEU A 9 15.86 -31.74 17.28
N PRO A 10 16.94 -31.30 17.96
CA PRO A 10 17.21 -29.86 18.11
C PRO A 10 17.47 -29.16 16.78
N PHE A 11 18.10 -29.86 15.81
CA PHE A 11 18.32 -29.31 14.48
C PHE A 11 17.00 -29.10 13.73
N LEU A 12 16.10 -30.09 13.79
CA LEU A 12 14.77 -29.97 13.18
C LEU A 12 13.95 -28.85 13.83
N VAL A 13 13.98 -28.72 15.16
CA VAL A 13 13.29 -27.64 15.87
C VAL A 13 13.83 -26.27 15.41
N LEU A 14 15.15 -26.08 15.38
CA LEU A 14 15.75 -24.83 14.92
C LEU A 14 15.35 -24.51 13.47
N PHE A 15 15.38 -25.52 12.60
CA PHE A 15 14.99 -25.38 11.20
C PHE A 15 13.51 -25.00 11.06
N THR A 16 12.61 -25.65 11.80
CA THR A 16 11.17 -25.32 11.77
C THR A 16 10.92 -23.90 12.26
N LEU A 17 11.57 -23.47 13.35
CA LEU A 17 11.44 -22.10 13.85
C LEU A 17 11.94 -21.07 12.82
N LEU A 18 13.05 -21.36 12.14
CA LEU A 18 13.56 -20.51 11.07
C LEU A 18 12.56 -20.39 9.91
N VAL A 19 11.95 -21.51 9.50
CA VAL A 19 10.93 -21.51 8.43
C VAL A 19 9.69 -20.70 8.83
N ILE A 20 9.24 -20.84 10.08
CA ILE A 20 8.10 -20.06 10.62
C ILE A 20 8.41 -18.57 10.58
N GLU A 21 9.57 -18.15 11.08
CA GLU A 21 10.01 -16.74 11.07
C GLU A 21 10.07 -16.15 9.66
N VAL A 22 10.59 -16.91 8.70
CA VAL A 22 10.60 -16.49 7.30
C VAL A 22 9.18 -16.35 6.77
N ALA A 23 8.29 -17.31 7.06
CA ALA A 23 6.90 -17.28 6.59
C ALA A 23 6.11 -16.11 7.20
N GLU A 24 6.25 -15.86 8.50
CA GLU A 24 5.61 -14.71 9.17
C GLU A 24 6.03 -13.39 8.53
N ARG A 25 7.31 -13.24 8.20
CA ARG A 25 7.81 -12.04 7.53
C ARG A 25 7.15 -11.79 6.17
N TRP A 26 6.95 -12.85 5.37
CA TRP A 26 6.25 -12.72 4.09
C TRP A 26 4.78 -12.32 4.28
N LEU A 27 4.12 -12.87 5.29
CA LEU A 27 2.75 -12.51 5.65
C LEU A 27 2.65 -11.05 6.10
N GLU A 28 3.58 -10.57 6.93
CA GLU A 28 3.60 -9.17 7.38
C GLU A 28 3.75 -8.18 6.23
N VAL A 29 4.63 -8.47 5.27
CA VAL A 29 4.77 -7.67 4.05
C VAL A 29 3.48 -7.68 3.24
N ALA A 30 2.87 -8.86 3.04
CA ALA A 30 1.63 -9.00 2.29
C ALA A 30 0.46 -8.26 2.96
N MET A 31 0.38 -8.23 4.30
CA MET A 31 -0.65 -7.47 5.02
C MET A 31 -0.50 -5.95 4.81
N VAL A 32 0.74 -5.43 4.79
CA VAL A 32 0.97 -4.01 4.47
C VAL A 32 0.62 -3.70 3.03
N GLU A 33 0.96 -4.60 2.11
CA GLU A 33 0.63 -4.49 0.69
C GLU A 33 -0.88 -4.46 0.47
N ASP A 34 -1.62 -5.42 1.03
CA ASP A 34 -3.09 -5.45 0.97
C ASP A 34 -3.73 -4.19 1.59
N ALA A 35 -3.22 -3.74 2.74
CA ALA A 35 -3.67 -2.50 3.36
C ALA A 35 -3.47 -1.28 2.44
N LEU A 36 -2.32 -1.19 1.76
CA LEU A 36 -2.01 -0.11 0.83
C LEU A 36 -2.85 -0.21 -0.45
N GLN A 37 -3.05 -1.41 -0.98
CA GLN A 37 -3.91 -1.65 -2.14
C GLN A 37 -5.35 -1.26 -1.84
N GLN A 38 -5.90 -1.68 -0.70
CA GLN A 38 -7.26 -1.35 -0.30
C GLN A 38 -7.45 0.17 -0.09
N ALA A 39 -6.45 0.83 0.52
CA ALA A 39 -6.43 2.29 0.66
C ALA A 39 -6.41 3.00 -0.70
N THR A 40 -5.58 2.53 -1.63
CA THR A 40 -5.48 3.08 -2.98
C THR A 40 -6.79 2.90 -3.74
N ARG A 41 -7.40 1.72 -3.67
CA ARG A 41 -8.71 1.43 -4.28
C ARG A 41 -9.81 2.35 -3.77
N SER A 42 -9.88 2.52 -2.45
CA SER A 42 -10.86 3.43 -1.84
C SER A 42 -10.63 4.89 -2.25
N ALA A 43 -9.37 5.31 -2.39
CA ALA A 43 -9.01 6.65 -2.84
C ALA A 43 -9.52 6.92 -4.27
N VAL A 44 -9.32 5.97 -5.17
CA VAL A 44 -9.74 6.09 -6.59
C VAL A 44 -11.26 6.09 -6.73
N GLN A 45 -11.97 5.42 -5.84
CA GLN A 45 -13.43 5.39 -5.85
C GLN A 45 -14.07 6.70 -5.34
N GLN A 46 -13.28 7.68 -4.89
CA GLN A 46 -13.80 9.00 -4.53
C GLN A 46 -14.03 9.86 -5.79
N LEU A 47 -15.25 9.75 -6.31
CA LEU A 47 -15.73 10.57 -7.42
C LEU A 47 -16.11 11.97 -6.97
N ASP A 48 -15.85 12.97 -7.82
CA ASP A 48 -16.50 14.25 -7.72
C ASP A 48 -17.93 14.14 -8.28
N TYR A 49 -18.91 14.03 -7.38
CA TYR A 49 -20.32 13.94 -7.76
C TYR A 49 -20.81 15.14 -8.59
N ALA A 50 -20.20 16.33 -8.45
CA ALA A 50 -20.58 17.50 -9.24
C ALA A 50 -20.03 17.42 -10.67
N ALA A 51 -18.86 16.82 -10.88
CA ALA A 51 -18.31 16.51 -12.21
C ALA A 51 -19.11 15.37 -12.86
N PHE A 52 -19.43 14.32 -12.10
CA PHE A 52 -20.28 13.23 -12.56
C PHE A 52 -21.66 13.70 -13.02
N ALA A 53 -22.28 14.65 -12.30
CA ALA A 53 -23.55 15.25 -12.70
C ALA A 53 -23.48 16.05 -14.02
N ARG A 54 -22.28 16.45 -14.47
CA ARG A 54 -22.03 17.09 -15.77
C ARG A 54 -21.61 16.10 -16.86
N GLY A 55 -21.58 14.79 -16.57
CA GLY A 55 -21.13 13.75 -17.48
C GLY A 55 -19.60 13.59 -17.54
N GLU A 56 -18.87 14.17 -16.60
CA GLU A 56 -17.40 14.07 -16.50
C GLU A 56 -17.04 12.98 -15.48
N ILE A 57 -16.07 12.12 -15.82
CA ILE A 57 -15.50 11.15 -14.87
C ILE A 57 -14.23 11.77 -14.30
N GLU A 58 -14.33 12.38 -13.13
CA GLU A 58 -13.20 13.04 -12.47
C GLU A 58 -13.11 12.61 -10.98
N LEU A 59 -11.88 12.44 -10.50
CA LEU A 59 -11.62 12.22 -9.08
C LEU A 59 -11.92 13.49 -8.28
N ARG A 60 -12.27 13.32 -7.00
CA ARG A 60 -12.54 14.42 -6.09
C ARG A 60 -11.31 15.31 -5.84
N GLY A 61 -11.12 16.34 -6.64
CA GLY A 61 -9.93 17.18 -6.62
C GLY A 61 -9.20 17.06 -7.94
N GLY A 62 -9.67 17.81 -8.93
CA GLY A 62 -9.29 17.73 -10.34
C GLY A 62 -7.84 18.08 -10.71
N ALA A 63 -6.93 18.20 -9.75
CA ALA A 63 -5.53 18.47 -10.03
C ALA A 63 -4.68 17.21 -9.86
N ALA A 64 -3.74 17.01 -10.76
CA ALA A 64 -2.74 15.97 -10.61
C ALA A 64 -1.78 16.31 -9.46
N CYS A 65 -1.41 15.29 -8.68
CA CYS A 65 -0.35 15.37 -7.68
C CYS A 65 0.67 14.29 -7.97
N GLN A 66 1.97 14.59 -7.84
CA GLN A 66 3.04 13.65 -8.15
C GLN A 66 3.95 13.45 -6.95
N SER A 67 4.05 12.21 -6.48
CA SER A 67 4.97 11.79 -5.41
C SER A 67 4.89 12.66 -4.14
N VAL A 68 3.68 12.98 -3.70
CA VAL A 68 3.43 13.83 -2.53
C VAL A 68 3.03 13.00 -1.30
N THR A 69 3.45 13.44 -0.11
CA THR A 69 2.89 12.93 1.14
C THR A 69 1.58 13.65 1.50
N VAL A 70 0.81 13.09 2.42
CA VAL A 70 -0.43 13.71 2.93
C VAL A 70 -0.17 15.11 3.48
N ALA A 71 0.96 15.30 4.17
CA ALA A 71 1.35 16.61 4.70
C ALA A 71 1.66 17.61 3.58
N GLN A 72 2.31 17.17 2.51
CA GLN A 72 2.62 18.02 1.35
C GLN A 72 1.38 18.35 0.52
N ALA A 73 0.36 17.48 0.54
CA ALA A 73 -0.88 17.71 -0.16
C ALA A 73 -1.85 18.66 0.58
N GLN A 74 -1.54 19.09 1.80
CA GLN A 74 -2.40 20.03 2.52
C GLN A 74 -2.54 21.34 1.74
N GLY A 75 -3.78 21.80 1.59
CA GLY A 75 -4.09 23.00 0.80
C GLY A 75 -4.09 22.79 -0.72
N THR A 76 -3.82 21.58 -1.22
CA THR A 76 -3.97 21.23 -2.64
C THR A 76 -5.29 20.50 -2.91
N ALA A 77 -5.65 20.33 -4.18
CA ALA A 77 -6.86 19.60 -4.57
C ALA A 77 -6.84 18.12 -4.13
N CYS A 78 -5.65 17.53 -3.94
CA CYS A 78 -5.51 16.11 -3.57
C CYS A 78 -5.71 15.86 -2.07
N ALA A 79 -5.76 16.90 -1.23
CA ALA A 79 -5.85 16.76 0.24
C ALA A 79 -7.01 15.85 0.67
N ALA A 80 -8.18 16.00 0.03
CA ALA A 80 -9.38 15.24 0.37
C ALA A 80 -9.23 13.75 0.05
N ILE A 81 -8.81 13.42 -1.19
CA ILE A 81 -8.58 12.03 -1.63
C ILE A 81 -7.55 11.36 -0.74
N LEU A 82 -6.39 12.02 -0.54
CA LEU A 82 -5.29 11.47 0.23
C LEU A 82 -5.59 11.37 1.72
N GLY A 83 -6.44 12.25 2.27
CA GLY A 83 -6.90 12.17 3.65
C GLY A 83 -7.67 10.88 3.94
N VAL A 84 -8.60 10.51 3.06
CA VAL A 84 -9.37 9.25 3.18
C VAL A 84 -8.47 8.04 2.97
N ALA A 85 -7.61 8.07 1.94
CA ALA A 85 -6.66 6.99 1.66
C ALA A 85 -5.74 6.73 2.87
N ALA A 86 -5.21 7.82 3.44
CA ALA A 86 -4.35 7.77 4.63
C ALA A 86 -5.09 7.21 5.84
N GLU A 87 -6.34 7.62 6.07
CA GLU A 87 -7.12 7.14 7.21
C GLU A 87 -7.44 5.63 7.10
N LEU A 88 -7.82 5.16 5.92
CA LEU A 88 -8.05 3.73 5.68
C LEU A 88 -6.76 2.93 5.84
N PHE A 89 -5.66 3.40 5.24
CA PHE A 89 -4.35 2.75 5.39
C PHE A 89 -3.92 2.68 6.85
N ARG A 90 -4.00 3.79 7.58
CA ARG A 90 -3.67 3.88 9.01
C ARG A 90 -4.49 2.89 9.84
N THR A 91 -5.78 2.77 9.56
CA THR A 91 -6.68 1.86 10.24
C THR A 91 -6.30 0.41 9.97
N ASN A 92 -6.07 0.05 8.71
CA ASN A 92 -5.70 -1.31 8.32
C ASN A 92 -4.35 -1.74 8.91
N LEU A 93 -3.38 -0.81 9.01
CA LEU A 93 -2.08 -1.06 9.63
C LEU A 93 -2.16 -1.40 11.12
N THR A 94 -3.26 -1.09 11.83
CA THR A 94 -3.40 -1.46 13.25
C THR A 94 -3.42 -2.96 13.49
N SER A 95 -3.76 -3.75 12.47
CA SER A 95 -3.78 -5.21 12.50
C SER A 95 -2.43 -5.85 12.12
N VAL A 96 -1.53 -5.06 11.54
CA VAL A 96 -0.24 -5.54 11.02
C VAL A 96 0.75 -5.75 12.16
N ARG A 97 1.27 -6.96 12.26
CA ARG A 97 2.37 -7.31 13.16
C ARG A 97 3.71 -6.99 12.48
N GLY A 98 4.77 -6.79 13.26
CA GLY A 98 6.11 -6.57 12.73
C GLY A 98 6.50 -5.13 12.38
N LEU A 99 5.58 -4.16 12.42
CA LEU A 99 5.94 -2.75 12.27
C LEU A 99 6.79 -2.26 13.46
N VAL A 100 7.88 -1.55 13.15
CA VAL A 100 8.71 -0.85 14.14
C VAL A 100 8.16 0.55 14.42
N ALA A 101 7.75 1.25 13.35
CA ALA A 101 7.13 2.56 13.45
C ALA A 101 5.62 2.44 13.74
N SER A 102 5.03 3.48 14.35
CA SER A 102 3.59 3.52 14.55
C SER A 102 2.83 3.57 13.21
N PRO A 103 1.59 3.04 13.13
CA PRO A 103 0.77 3.14 11.93
C PRO A 103 0.71 4.56 11.36
N ALA A 104 0.51 5.57 12.22
CA ALA A 104 0.47 6.97 11.81
C ALA A 104 1.78 7.46 11.17
N SER A 105 2.94 7.05 11.70
CA SER A 105 4.24 7.40 11.13
C SER A 105 4.43 6.77 9.75
N VAL A 106 4.01 5.51 9.56
CA VAL A 106 4.11 4.80 8.29
C VAL A 106 3.19 5.43 7.25
N THR A 107 1.95 5.73 7.63
CA THR A 107 0.99 6.43 6.78
C THR A 107 1.51 7.80 6.31
N ALA A 108 2.18 8.55 7.18
CA ALA A 108 2.75 9.85 6.83
C ALA A 108 3.89 9.77 5.80
N GLN A 109 4.53 8.60 5.66
CA GLN A 109 5.64 8.35 4.73
C GLN A 109 5.18 7.91 3.34
N VAL A 110 3.90 7.58 3.16
CA VAL A 110 3.38 7.14 1.86
C VAL A 110 3.49 8.29 0.85
N ARG A 111 4.08 7.98 -0.31
CA ARG A 111 4.12 8.87 -1.46
C ARG A 111 2.99 8.51 -2.40
N TRP A 112 2.13 9.47 -2.64
CA TRP A 112 0.97 9.33 -3.49
C TRP A 112 1.15 10.10 -4.79
N THR A 113 0.69 9.51 -5.88
CA THR A 113 0.56 10.13 -7.18
C THR A 113 -0.90 10.00 -7.60
N VAL A 114 -1.57 11.13 -7.83
CA VAL A 114 -2.98 11.19 -8.24
C VAL A 114 -3.02 11.73 -9.65
N LEU A 115 -3.63 10.99 -10.57
CA LEU A 115 -3.75 11.30 -11.99
C LEU A 115 -5.24 11.28 -12.37
N PRO A 116 -5.99 12.38 -12.16
CA PRO A 116 -7.44 12.42 -12.34
C PRO A 116 -7.92 12.12 -13.76
N ALA A 117 -7.09 12.38 -14.78
CA ALA A 117 -7.42 12.13 -16.19
C ALA A 117 -6.71 10.87 -16.76
N GLY A 118 -6.09 10.07 -15.90
CA GLY A 118 -5.19 8.99 -16.33
C GLY A 118 -3.78 9.49 -16.65
N GLY A 119 -2.94 8.57 -17.12
CA GLY A 119 -1.51 8.75 -17.28
C GLY A 119 -0.73 7.52 -16.79
N SER A 120 0.56 7.71 -16.54
CA SER A 120 1.45 6.67 -16.00
C SER A 120 2.16 7.18 -14.74
N CYS A 121 2.60 6.24 -13.91
CA CYS A 121 3.39 6.56 -12.73
C CYS A 121 4.60 5.62 -12.62
N THR A 122 5.68 6.14 -12.04
CA THR A 122 6.94 5.42 -11.83
C THR A 122 7.25 5.39 -10.35
N TYR A 123 7.56 4.20 -9.83
CA TYR A 123 7.97 4.02 -8.45
C TYR A 123 9.47 4.25 -8.28
N SER A 124 9.92 4.40 -7.03
CA SER A 124 11.33 4.62 -6.67
C SER A 124 12.29 3.50 -7.10
N ASN A 125 11.79 2.30 -7.38
CA ASN A 125 12.58 1.17 -7.92
C ASN A 125 12.61 1.13 -9.46
N GLY A 126 12.02 2.11 -10.15
CA GLY A 126 11.95 2.15 -11.62
C GLY A 126 10.84 1.28 -12.22
N VAL A 127 10.03 0.59 -11.42
CA VAL A 127 8.84 -0.10 -11.92
C VAL A 127 7.82 0.94 -12.37
N ASN A 128 7.27 0.74 -13.57
CA ASN A 128 6.31 1.64 -14.19
C ASN A 128 4.93 0.99 -14.23
N VAL A 129 3.91 1.78 -13.90
CA VAL A 129 2.52 1.44 -14.21
C VAL A 129 2.24 1.87 -15.65
N PRO A 130 1.64 1.01 -16.48
CA PRO A 130 1.26 1.35 -17.85
C PRO A 130 0.40 2.62 -17.92
N THR A 131 0.42 3.28 -19.08
CA THR A 131 -0.43 4.45 -19.31
C THR A 131 -1.89 4.05 -19.32
N GLU A 132 -2.67 4.61 -18.40
CA GLU A 132 -4.11 4.42 -18.30
C GLU A 132 -4.86 5.64 -18.86
N THR A 133 -6.05 5.41 -19.41
CA THR A 133 -6.96 6.46 -19.87
C THR A 133 -8.06 6.80 -18.85
N THR A 134 -8.10 6.05 -17.75
CA THR A 134 -9.01 6.27 -16.63
C THR A 134 -8.24 6.86 -15.45
N PRO A 135 -8.92 7.55 -14.52
CA PRO A 135 -8.25 8.09 -13.34
C PRO A 135 -7.42 7.04 -12.61
N LEU A 136 -6.18 7.39 -12.28
CA LEU A 136 -5.17 6.49 -11.73
C LEU A 136 -4.62 7.08 -10.42
N ILE A 137 -4.48 6.27 -9.39
CA ILE A 137 -3.72 6.62 -8.18
C ILE A 137 -2.66 5.56 -7.95
N CYS A 138 -1.44 6.03 -7.66
CA CYS A 138 -0.32 5.19 -7.28
C CYS A 138 0.18 5.59 -5.91
N ALA A 139 0.65 4.61 -5.15
CA ALA A 139 1.16 4.77 -3.81
C ALA A 139 2.44 3.94 -3.64
N GLU A 140 3.42 4.49 -2.94
CA GLU A 140 4.57 3.72 -2.48
C GLU A 140 4.93 4.08 -1.03
N VAL A 141 5.46 3.11 -0.30
CA VAL A 141 5.94 3.30 1.06
C VAL A 141 7.06 2.31 1.38
N ARG A 142 7.99 2.74 2.24
CA ARG A 142 9.08 1.91 2.76
C ARG A 142 9.00 1.80 4.28
N PRO A 143 8.06 1.00 4.82
CA PRO A 143 7.88 0.88 6.26
C PRO A 143 9.11 0.24 6.91
N THR A 144 9.45 0.64 8.13
CA THR A 144 10.46 -0.08 8.92
C THR A 144 9.82 -1.26 9.64
N MET A 145 10.23 -2.47 9.27
CA MET A 145 9.75 -3.75 9.81
C MET A 145 10.82 -4.41 10.69
N LYS A 146 10.40 -5.24 11.65
CA LYS A 146 11.28 -6.01 12.53
C LYS A 146 12.04 -7.08 11.72
N GLY A 147 13.32 -7.27 11.99
CA GLY A 147 14.12 -8.32 11.35
C GLY A 147 13.87 -9.72 11.93
N LEU A 148 14.53 -10.72 11.34
CA LEU A 148 14.38 -12.14 11.68
C LEU A 148 14.67 -12.38 13.17
N VAL A 149 13.78 -13.08 13.88
CA VAL A 149 13.90 -13.34 15.33
C VAL A 149 14.00 -12.05 16.15
N GLY A 150 13.51 -10.91 15.62
CA GLY A 150 13.63 -9.58 16.24
C GLY A 150 15.00 -8.92 16.09
N TRP A 151 15.91 -9.48 15.28
CA TRP A 151 17.26 -8.93 15.10
C TRP A 151 17.29 -7.96 13.94
N GLY A 152 17.63 -6.71 14.23
CA GLY A 152 17.72 -5.65 13.24
C GLY A 152 16.37 -5.22 12.67
N THR A 153 16.41 -4.45 11.59
CA THR A 153 15.24 -3.91 10.91
C THR A 153 15.42 -4.01 9.40
N TYR A 154 14.33 -4.11 8.65
CA TYR A 154 14.37 -4.03 7.20
C TYR A 154 13.27 -3.11 6.66
N THR A 155 13.49 -2.55 5.48
CA THR A 155 12.56 -1.58 4.85
C THR A 155 12.15 -2.07 3.46
N PRO A 156 11.11 -2.93 3.35
CA PRO A 156 10.63 -3.38 2.05
C PRO A 156 10.02 -2.21 1.28
N LEU A 157 10.11 -2.21 -0.04
CA LEU A 157 9.33 -1.30 -0.87
C LEU A 157 7.96 -1.94 -1.10
N ILE A 158 6.91 -1.25 -0.66
CA ILE A 158 5.52 -1.63 -0.92
C ILE A 158 4.96 -0.62 -1.92
N ILE A 159 4.33 -1.13 -2.96
CA ILE A 159 3.74 -0.33 -4.04
C ILE A 159 2.29 -0.75 -4.24
N ALA A 160 1.45 0.18 -4.62
CA ALA A 160 0.08 -0.08 -5.04
C ALA A 160 -0.30 0.90 -6.13
N ALA A 161 -1.06 0.44 -7.11
CA ALA A 161 -1.76 1.30 -8.06
C ALA A 161 -3.15 0.76 -8.28
N ASP A 162 -4.11 1.67 -8.41
CA ASP A 162 -5.46 1.33 -8.79
C ASP A 162 -6.06 2.41 -9.70
N ARG A 163 -7.01 2.00 -10.52
CA ARG A 163 -7.66 2.82 -11.54
C ARG A 163 -9.17 2.77 -11.40
N LEU A 164 -9.83 3.84 -11.83
CA LEU A 164 -11.28 3.88 -11.76
C LEU A 164 -11.85 2.97 -12.85
N GLU A 165 -12.50 1.89 -12.42
CA GLU A 165 -13.10 0.94 -13.35
C GLU A 165 -14.37 1.54 -13.97
N PRO A 166 -14.53 1.49 -15.30
CA PRO A 166 -15.72 2.01 -15.95
C PRO A 166 -16.96 1.19 -15.54
N VAL A 167 -18.08 1.87 -15.32
CA VAL A 167 -19.36 1.21 -15.09
C VAL A 167 -19.80 0.56 -16.40
N THR A 168 -19.65 -0.76 -16.52
CA THR A 168 -20.22 -1.52 -17.64
C THR A 168 -21.73 -1.58 -17.44
N PRO A 169 -22.56 -0.98 -18.31
CA PRO A 169 -24.00 -1.13 -18.20
C PRO A 169 -24.37 -2.60 -18.47
N LEU A 170 -25.07 -3.24 -17.54
CA LEU A 170 -25.71 -4.53 -17.78
C LEU A 170 -26.79 -4.30 -18.84
N ILE A 171 -26.52 -4.74 -20.07
CA ILE A 171 -27.54 -4.84 -21.12
C ILE A 171 -28.45 -6.01 -20.70
N TYR A 172 -29.63 -5.67 -20.18
CA TYR A 172 -30.75 -6.62 -20.02
C TYR A 172 -31.58 -6.65 -21.30
#